data_AF-A0A6G9AWP7-F1
#
_entry.id   AF-A0A6G9AWP7-F1
#
_cell.length_a   1.000
_cell.length_b   1.000
_cell.length_c   1.000
_cell.angle_alpha   90.00
_cell.angle_beta   90.00
_cell.angle_gamma   90.00
#
_symmetry.space_group_name_H-M   'P 1'
#
loop_
_entity.id
_entity.type
_entity.pdbx_description
1 polymer ?
#
loop_
_entity_poly.entity_id
_entity_poly.type
_entity_poly.pdbx_seq_one_letter_code
_entity_poly.pdbx_strand_id
1 'polypeptide(L)'
;MNIENAQVQMRKGILEFCILHIISRGEVYASDMLDELTSARIMVVEGTLYPLLTRLKNAGLLDYKWVESTSGPPRKYYILTDLGRNSLESLNETWQELAESVNSIIGKTAQHKKPTNGNAAPMTSSADPTNPSTTA
;
A
#
# COMPACT_ATOMS: atom_id res chain seq x y z
N MET A 1 -8.49 -16.94 2.68
CA MET A 1 -7.75 -15.71 3.03
C MET A 1 -8.66 -14.86 3.91
N ASN A 2 -8.26 -14.55 5.14
CA ASN A 2 -8.99 -13.57 5.95
C ASN A 2 -8.60 -12.17 5.44
N ILE A 3 -9.55 -11.48 4.81
CA ILE A 3 -9.31 -10.18 4.15
C ILE A 3 -8.90 -9.11 5.16
N GLU A 4 -9.53 -9.09 6.33
CA GLU A 4 -9.21 -8.14 7.40
C GLU A 4 -7.77 -8.33 7.89
N ASN A 5 -7.35 -9.58 8.10
CA ASN A 5 -5.97 -9.90 8.48
C ASN A 5 -4.99 -9.44 7.40
N ALA A 6 -5.26 -9.73 6.13
CA ALA A 6 -4.41 -9.30 5.02
C ALA A 6 -4.24 -7.76 4.98
N GLN A 7 -5.33 -7.01 5.12
CA GLN A 7 -5.29 -5.54 5.17
C GLN A 7 -4.46 -5.03 6.36
N VAL A 8 -4.56 -5.69 7.52
CA VAL A 8 -3.75 -5.36 8.70
C VAL A 8 -2.27 -5.62 8.45
N GLN A 9 -1.91 -6.75 7.84
CA GLN A 9 -0.50 -7.07 7.55
C GLN A 9 0.10 -6.10 6.53
N MET A 10 -0.64 -5.70 5.50
CA MET A 10 -0.18 -4.69 4.54
C MET A 10 0.17 -3.36 5.23
N ARG A 11 -0.70 -2.88 6.13
CA ARG A 11 -0.45 -1.64 6.90
C ARG A 11 0.72 -1.78 7.88
N LYS A 12 0.82 -2.93 8.57
CA LYS A 12 1.94 -3.19 9.48
C LYS A 12 3.28 -3.25 8.75
N GLY A 13 3.30 -3.83 7.55
CA GLY A 13 4.51 -3.98 6.74
C GLY A 13 5.17 -2.65 6.34
N ILE A 14 4.38 -1.57 6.22
CA ILE A 14 4.86 -0.24 5.84
C ILE A 14 5.01 0.73 7.01
N LEU A 15 4.61 0.33 8.22
CA LEU A 15 4.56 1.22 9.38
C LEU A 15 5.95 1.76 9.76
N GLU A 16 6.97 0.91 9.77
CA GLU A 16 8.35 1.31 10.04
C GLU A 16 8.84 2.35 9.04
N PHE A 17 8.60 2.10 7.76
CA PHE A 17 8.96 3.02 6.69
C PHE A 17 8.28 4.39 6.89
N CYS A 18 6.99 4.41 7.19
CA CYS A 18 6.26 5.65 7.48
C CYS A 18 6.85 6.40 8.68
N ILE A 19 7.17 5.72 9.78
CA ILE A 19 7.76 6.35 10.98
C ILE A 19 9.13 6.94 10.68
N LEU A 20 10.01 6.20 9.99
CA LEU A 20 11.32 6.71 9.59
C LEU A 20 11.18 7.95 8.69
N HIS A 21 10.22 7.94 7.77
CA HIS A 21 9.94 9.07 6.88
C HIS A 21 9.31 10.26 7.62
N ILE A 22 8.56 10.04 8.70
CA ILE A 22 8.06 11.13 9.53
C ILE A 22 9.23 11.83 10.25
N ILE A 23 10.08 11.04 10.88
CA ILE A 23 11.24 11.51 11.66
C ILE A 23 12.34 12.11 10.76
N SER A 24 12.40 11.76 9.47
CA SER A 24 13.41 12.32 8.56
C SER A 24 13.29 13.84 8.36
N ARG A 25 12.10 14.40 8.62
CA ARG A 25 11.79 15.82 8.44
C ARG A 25 12.27 16.71 9.59
N GLY A 26 12.72 16.13 10.69
CA GLY A 26 13.15 16.86 11.88
C GLY A 26 12.96 16.04 13.15
N GLU A 27 13.21 16.64 14.30
CA GLU A 27 12.93 16.00 15.58
C GLU A 27 11.41 15.95 15.85
N VAL A 28 10.87 14.77 16.19
CA VAL A 28 9.42 14.56 16.29
C VAL A 28 9.05 13.87 17.60
N TYR A 29 7.98 14.33 18.25
CA TYR A 29 7.41 13.69 19.43
C TYR A 29 6.43 12.58 19.06
N ALA A 30 6.26 11.60 19.95
CA ALA A 30 5.45 10.41 19.65
C ALA A 30 3.97 10.72 19.35
N SER A 31 3.38 11.72 19.99
CA SER A 31 1.99 12.12 19.68
C SER A 31 1.86 12.66 18.26
N ASP A 32 2.82 13.49 17.82
CA ASP A 32 2.78 14.10 16.49
C ASP A 32 2.89 13.02 15.41
N MET A 33 3.69 11.97 15.65
CA MET A 33 3.74 10.78 14.78
C MET A 33 2.39 10.05 14.74
N LEU A 34 1.73 9.86 15.89
CA LEU A 34 0.42 9.18 15.95
C LEU A 34 -0.65 9.98 15.22
N ASP A 35 -0.66 11.31 15.37
CA ASP A 35 -1.63 12.19 14.73
C ASP A 35 -1.50 12.13 13.21
N GLU A 36 -0.27 12.14 12.69
CA GLU A 36 -0.02 12.04 11.26
C GLU A 36 -0.37 10.66 10.68
N LEU A 37 0.04 9.58 11.36
CA LEU A 37 -0.30 8.22 10.96
C LEU A 37 -1.83 8.02 10.94
N THR A 38 -2.52 8.54 11.94
CA THR A 38 -4.00 8.49 12.04
C THR A 38 -4.66 9.28 10.90
N SER A 39 -4.16 10.47 10.59
CA SER A 39 -4.62 11.30 9.47
C SER A 39 -4.42 10.59 8.12
N ALA A 40 -3.36 9.77 7.99
CA ALA A 40 -3.09 8.92 6.84
C ALA A 40 -3.88 7.59 6.84
N ARG A 41 -4.81 7.38 7.79
CA ARG A 41 -5.58 6.13 7.98
C ARG A 41 -4.73 4.91 8.32
N ILE A 42 -3.54 5.13 8.89
CA ILE A 42 -2.69 4.10 9.48
C ILE A 42 -2.97 4.08 10.98
N MET A 43 -3.94 3.26 11.39
CA MET A 43 -4.37 3.19 12.79
C MET A 43 -3.29 2.51 13.66
N VAL A 44 -2.69 3.30 14.55
CA VAL A 44 -1.65 2.87 15.49
C VAL A 44 -1.97 3.43 16.86
N VAL A 45 -1.74 2.64 17.91
CA VAL A 45 -1.86 3.06 19.31
C VAL A 45 -0.48 3.17 19.95
N GLU A 46 -0.37 3.91 21.04
CA GLU A 46 0.88 4.09 21.79
C GLU A 46 1.55 2.75 22.14
N GLY A 47 0.77 1.76 22.58
CA GLY A 47 1.26 0.42 22.93
C GLY A 47 1.88 -0.35 21.75
N THR A 48 1.69 0.11 20.51
CA THR A 48 2.37 -0.40 19.31
C THR A 48 3.55 0.49 18.92
N LEU A 49 3.38 1.81 19.01
CA LEU A 49 4.41 2.77 18.58
C LEU A 49 5.65 2.73 19.48
N TYR A 50 5.51 2.77 20.80
CA TYR A 50 6.68 2.85 21.70
C TYR A 50 7.60 1.61 21.64
N PRO A 51 7.09 0.36 21.62
CA PRO A 51 7.93 -0.81 21.38
C PRO A 51 8.64 -0.76 20.03
N LEU A 52 7.97 -0.23 19.00
CA LEU A 52 8.55 -0.08 17.68
C LEU A 52 9.70 0.93 17.66
N LEU A 53 9.49 2.12 18.24
CA LEU A 53 10.54 3.14 18.39
C LEU A 53 11.73 2.61 19.19
N THR A 54 11.46 1.80 20.23
CA THR A 54 12.52 1.13 21.02
C THR A 54 13.33 0.16 20.15
N ARG A 55 12.67 -0.66 19.33
CA ARG A 55 13.36 -1.57 18.41
C ARG A 55 14.19 -0.82 17.37
N LEU A 56 13.63 0.23 16.76
CA LEU A 56 14.33 1.05 15.76
C LEU A 56 15.55 1.77 16.35
N LYS A 57 15.45 2.26 17.60
CA LYS A 57 16.60 2.79 18.35
C LYS A 57 17.65 1.71 18.62
N ASN A 58 17.23 0.53 19.09
CA ASN A 58 18.16 -0.57 19.38
C ASN A 58 18.84 -1.11 18.11
N ALA A 59 18.20 -0.98 16.95
CA ALA A 59 18.78 -1.27 15.64
C ALA A 59 19.71 -0.15 15.13
N GLY A 60 19.87 0.95 15.88
CA GLY A 60 20.72 2.08 15.52
C GLY A 60 20.12 3.01 14.46
N LEU A 61 18.85 2.83 14.08
CA LEU A 61 18.19 3.67 13.06
C LEU A 61 17.70 5.01 13.62
N LEU A 62 17.38 5.03 14.91
CA LEU A 62 16.88 6.21 15.62
C LEU A 62 17.76 6.55 16.81
N ASP A 63 17.74 7.82 17.18
CA ASP A 63 18.09 8.28 18.51
C ASP A 63 16.99 9.19 19.07
N TYR A 64 17.15 9.68 20.31
CA TYR A 64 16.26 10.69 20.87
C TYR A 64 17.03 11.74 21.66
N LYS A 65 16.44 12.93 21.74
CA LYS A 65 16.85 13.99 22.66
C LYS A 65 15.77 14.20 23.72
N TRP A 66 16.21 14.56 24.91
CA TRP A 66 15.30 15.07 25.93
C TRP A 66 15.06 16.55 25.68
N VAL A 67 13.79 16.92 25.53
CA VAL A 67 13.35 18.30 25.37
C VAL A 67 12.52 18.66 26.60
N GLU A 68 12.87 19.77 27.24
CA GLU A 68 12.13 20.27 28.38
C GLU A 68 10.71 20.64 27.96
N SER A 69 9.73 20.22 28.75
CA SER A 69 8.33 20.52 28.49
C SER A 69 7.93 21.77 29.26
N THR A 70 7.10 22.62 28.67
CA THR A 70 6.52 23.78 29.37
C THR A 70 5.68 23.37 30.58
N SER A 71 5.22 22.13 30.62
CA SER A 71 4.56 21.50 31.76
C SER A 71 4.81 19.99 31.78
N GLY A 72 5.10 19.46 32.96
CA GLY A 72 5.35 18.02 33.16
C GLY A 72 6.79 17.58 32.88
N PRO A 73 7.05 16.27 32.81
CA PRO A 73 8.39 15.73 32.64
C PRO A 73 8.96 16.04 31.24
N PRO A 74 10.30 15.99 31.08
CA PRO A 74 10.94 16.09 29.78
C PRO A 74 10.38 15.07 28.78
N ARG A 75 10.25 15.49 27.52
CA ARG A 75 9.73 14.66 26.42
C ARG A 75 10.88 14.14 25.56
N LYS A 76 10.71 12.95 25.00
CA LYS A 76 11.66 12.39 24.04
C LYS A 76 11.26 12.79 22.63
N TYR A 77 12.12 13.56 21.96
CA TYR A 77 11.99 13.85 20.54
C TYR A 77 12.92 12.93 19.77
N TYR A 78 12.36 12.16 18.84
CA TYR A 78 13.08 11.17 18.06
C TYR A 78 13.72 11.81 16.84
N ILE A 79 14.90 11.32 16.46
CA ILE A 79 15.67 11.76 15.30
C ILE A 79 16.23 10.55 14.54
N LEU A 80 16.45 10.69 13.24
CA LEU A 80 17.20 9.70 12.47
C LEU A 80 18.69 9.80 12.78
N THR A 81 19.35 8.65 12.89
CA THR A 81 20.80 8.54 12.79
C THR A 81 21.22 8.57 11.32
N ASP A 82 22.54 8.60 11.07
CA ASP A 82 23.04 8.46 9.69
C ASP A 82 22.74 7.07 9.10
N LEU A 83 22.81 6.02 9.92
CA LEU A 83 22.37 4.68 9.53
C LEU A 83 20.87 4.66 9.19
N GLY A 84 20.05 5.36 9.98
CA GLY A 84 18.62 5.50 9.75
C GLY A 84 18.29 6.22 8.46
N ARG A 85 19.02 7.30 8.13
CA ARG A 85 18.89 8.02 6.86
C ARG A 85 19.22 7.14 5.65
N ASN A 86 20.36 6.46 5.68
CA ASN A 86 20.76 5.56 4.59
C ASN A 86 19.76 4.41 4.42
N SER A 87 19.29 3.84 5.54
CA SER A 87 18.27 2.78 5.52
C SER A 87 16.93 3.27 4.96
N LEU A 88 16.52 4.50 5.30
CA LEU A 88 15.30 5.10 4.76
C LEU A 88 15.41 5.32 3.24
N GLU A 89 16.56 5.73 2.73
CA GLU A 89 16.79 5.89 1.30
C GLU A 89 16.58 4.57 0.54
N SER A 90 17.22 3.49 0.99
CA SER A 90 17.03 2.15 0.39
C SER A 90 15.59 1.64 0.50
N LEU A 91 14.92 1.89 1.64
CA LEU A 91 13.51 1.54 1.81
C LEU A 91 12.60 2.35 0.89
N ASN A 92 12.92 3.63 0.65
CA ASN A 92 12.17 4.48 -0.25
C ASN A 92 12.28 3.99 -1.69
N GLU A 93 13.49 3.64 -2.16
CA GLU A 93 13.69 3.03 -3.48
C GLU A 93 12.85 1.75 -3.63
N THR A 94 12.95 0.85 -2.64
CA THR A 94 12.18 -0.41 -2.61
C THR A 94 10.68 -0.15 -2.66
N TRP A 95 10.19 0.87 -1.94
CA TRP A 95 8.78 1.23 -1.94
C TRP A 95 8.30 1.73 -3.30
N GLN A 96 9.09 2.60 -3.97
CA GLN A 96 8.74 3.10 -5.30
C GLN A 96 8.63 1.94 -6.31
N GLU A 97 9.63 1.05 -6.36
CA GLU A 97 9.62 -0.11 -7.26
C GLU A 97 8.42 -1.04 -7.00
N LEU A 98 8.10 -1.28 -5.73
CA LEU A 98 6.97 -2.12 -5.34
C LEU A 98 5.64 -1.46 -5.74
N ALA A 99 5.47 -0.17 -5.46
CA ALA A 99 4.25 0.57 -5.78
C ALA A 99 4.03 0.61 -7.31
N GLU A 100 5.07 0.87 -8.08
CA GLU A 100 5.03 0.83 -9.55
C GLU A 100 4.64 -0.55 -10.08
N SER A 101 5.28 -1.60 -9.56
CA SER A 101 5.01 -2.99 -9.96
C SER A 101 3.56 -3.39 -9.68
N VAL A 102 3.06 -3.07 -8.48
CA VAL A 102 1.66 -3.35 -8.08
C VAL A 102 0.68 -2.58 -8.96
N ASN A 103 0.92 -1.28 -9.18
CA ASN A 103 0.05 -0.44 -10.02
C ASN A 103 0.05 -0.91 -11.48
N SER A 104 1.18 -1.35 -12.01
CA SER A 104 1.30 -1.93 -13.35
C SER A 104 0.46 -3.20 -13.51
N ILE A 105 0.47 -4.09 -12.50
CA ILE A 105 -0.32 -5.32 -12.50
C ILE A 105 -1.81 -5.02 -12.41
N ILE A 106 -2.23 -4.16 -11.46
CA ILE A 106 -3.64 -3.80 -11.26
C ILE A 106 -4.20 -3.02 -12.47
N GLY A 107 -3.38 -2.16 -13.09
CA GLY A 107 -3.76 -1.43 -14.29
C GLY A 107 -4.00 -2.30 -15.52
N LYS A 108 -3.34 -3.46 -15.62
CA LYS A 108 -3.51 -4.42 -16.73
C LYS A 108 -4.84 -5.18 -16.68
N THR A 109 -5.51 -5.25 -15.53
CA THR A 109 -6.78 -5.99 -15.38
C THR A 109 -7.92 -5.42 -16.24
N ALA A 110 -7.80 -4.18 -16.75
CA ALA A 110 -8.77 -3.58 -17.67
C ALA A 110 -8.74 -4.17 -19.09
N GLN A 111 -7.69 -4.91 -19.49
CA GLN A 111 -7.46 -5.34 -20.88
C GLN A 111 -7.94 -6.77 -21.21
N HIS A 112 -8.69 -7.43 -20.31
CA HIS A 112 -9.19 -8.80 -20.52
C HIS A 112 -10.72 -8.94 -20.59
N LYS A 113 -11.46 -7.83 -20.73
CA LYS A 113 -12.93 -7.87 -20.84
C LYS A 113 -13.44 -7.56 -22.27
N LYS A 114 -13.21 -8.50 -23.21
CA LYS A 114 -14.17 -9.04 -24.22
C LYS A 114 -13.42 -9.80 -25.35
N PRO A 115 -13.66 -11.10 -25.56
CA PRO A 115 -13.95 -11.61 -26.89
C PRO A 115 -15.44 -11.40 -27.13
N THR A 116 -15.74 -10.57 -28.12
CA THR A 116 -16.99 -10.51 -28.86
C THR A 116 -17.52 -11.92 -29.15
N ASN A 117 -18.71 -12.26 -28.64
CA ASN A 117 -19.47 -13.37 -29.18
C ASN A 117 -20.96 -13.02 -29.25
N GLY A 118 -21.57 -13.26 -30.41
CA GLY A 118 -23.01 -13.26 -30.59
C GLY A 118 -23.56 -12.39 -31.71
N ASN A 119 -23.38 -12.81 -32.97
CA ASN A 119 -24.53 -12.86 -33.89
C ASN A 119 -24.36 -14.00 -34.90
N ALA A 120 -24.64 -15.23 -34.45
CA ALA A 120 -25.04 -16.32 -35.32
C ALA A 120 -26.58 -16.40 -35.21
N ALA A 121 -27.28 -15.98 -36.25
CA ALA A 121 -28.73 -16.15 -36.32
C ALA A 121 -29.07 -17.62 -36.67
N PRO A 122 -30.15 -18.20 -36.13
CA PRO A 122 -30.48 -19.60 -36.36
C PRO A 122 -31.14 -19.82 -37.72
N MET A 123 -30.83 -20.98 -38.31
CA MET A 123 -31.52 -21.60 -39.44
C MET A 123 -33.02 -21.80 -39.13
N THR A 124 -33.89 -21.42 -40.07
CA THR A 124 -35.27 -21.94 -40.15
C THR A 124 -35.35 -22.93 -41.31
N SER A 125 -35.79 -24.16 -41.00
CA SER A 125 -36.01 -25.26 -41.94
C SER A 125 -37.51 -25.51 -42.13
N SER A 126 -37.95 -25.71 -43.38
CA SER A 126 -39.06 -26.56 -43.89
C SER A 126 -39.78 -25.82 -45.04
N ALA A 127 -40.12 -26.38 -46.21
CA ALA A 127 -40.16 -27.75 -46.73
C ALA A 127 -40.05 -27.76 -48.27
N ASP A 128 -39.59 -28.89 -48.84
CA ASP A 128 -39.63 -29.31 -50.27
C ASP A 128 -41.03 -29.97 -50.57
N PRO A 129 -41.46 -30.41 -51.80
CA PRO A 129 -40.84 -30.46 -53.14
C PRO A 129 -41.77 -30.14 -54.35
N THR A 130 -41.31 -30.45 -55.59
CA THR A 130 -41.97 -30.53 -56.93
C THR A 130 -41.81 -29.29 -57.83
N ASN A 131 -41.41 -29.31 -59.11
CA ASN A 131 -41.16 -30.30 -60.17
C ASN A 131 -40.34 -29.61 -61.31
N PRO A 132 -39.64 -30.32 -62.23
CA PRO A 132 -38.79 -29.72 -63.28
C PRO A 132 -39.52 -29.58 -64.63
N SER A 133 -39.24 -28.51 -65.37
CA SER A 133 -39.58 -28.24 -66.79
C SER A 133 -39.18 -26.78 -67.08
N THR A 134 -38.68 -26.28 -68.20
CA THR A 134 -38.35 -26.75 -69.55
C THR A 134 -37.56 -25.63 -70.23
N THR A 135 -36.70 -26.01 -71.17
CA THR A 135 -36.00 -25.27 -72.23
C THR A 135 -36.74 -24.07 -72.84
N ALA A 136 -36.02 -22.98 -73.11
CA ALA A 136 -35.98 -22.23 -74.40
C ALA A 136 -34.88 -21.16 -74.35
#